data_AF-A0A9E0IPF7-F1
#
_entry.id   AF-A0A9E0IPF7-F1
#
_cell.length_a   1.000
_cell.length_b   1.000
_cell.length_c   1.000
_cell.angle_alpha   90.00
_cell.angle_beta   90.00
_cell.angle_gamma   90.00
#
_symmetry.space_group_name_H-M   'P 1'
#
loop_
_entity.id
_entity.type
_entity.pdbx_description
1 polymer ?
#
loop_
_entity_poly.entity_id
_entity_poly.type
_entity_poly.pdbx_seq_one_letter_code
_entity_poly.pdbx_strand_id
1 'polypeptide(L)'
;MSTEDSARTGSRGGARARRGVATLAGLALAGLSVAPVAAGPRRRGKVVRVERVGKGRALLPRFCQVTSGAEAGQCFGLPPRVGEVGVVVNRERVLGEVRVEAVESANGACPDNPTLWQYQASARAGGVAQGSGDAWAVFDGEVGPSSRMLEGDDQGLPGQNGQRPFIALDRDGDGRAELALVVEECADQAGPSGTGQAFCLTYFARARGGDGWTSLRRDVLRICF
;
A
#
# COMPACT_ATOMS: atom_id res chain seq x y z
N MET A 1 -16.40 -40.47 3.51
CA MET A 1 -17.34 -40.34 4.63
C MET A 1 -16.64 -40.91 5.86
N SER A 2 -15.84 -40.07 6.52
CA SER A 2 -15.16 -40.42 7.77
C SER A 2 -15.26 -39.20 8.68
N THR A 3 -16.10 -39.33 9.68
CA THR A 3 -16.28 -38.41 10.80
C THR A 3 -15.20 -38.70 11.83
N GLU A 4 -14.32 -37.74 12.09
CA GLU A 4 -13.49 -37.74 13.30
C GLU A 4 -13.85 -36.54 14.17
N ASP A 5 -14.62 -36.89 15.20
CA ASP A 5 -14.72 -36.24 16.50
C ASP A 5 -13.33 -36.15 17.14
N SER A 6 -12.94 -34.97 17.65
CA SER A 6 -12.13 -34.91 18.87
C SER A 6 -12.06 -33.51 19.49
N ALA A 7 -12.73 -33.44 20.63
CA ALA A 7 -12.20 -32.99 21.92
C ALA A 7 -11.87 -31.51 22.15
N ARG A 8 -12.78 -30.91 22.92
CA ARG A 8 -12.56 -29.79 23.85
C ARG A 8 -11.30 -29.93 24.72
N THR A 9 -10.56 -28.84 24.86
CA THR A 9 -9.83 -28.46 26.09
C THR A 9 -9.67 -26.93 25.99
N GLY A 10 -10.25 -26.08 26.83
CA GLY A 10 -10.25 -26.12 28.29
C GLY A 10 -9.03 -25.37 28.82
N SER A 11 -9.05 -24.04 28.86
CA SER A 11 -8.11 -23.30 29.72
C SER A 11 -8.75 -22.02 30.26
N ARG A 12 -8.91 -22.05 31.58
CA ARG A 12 -9.31 -20.97 32.46
C ARG A 12 -8.09 -20.11 32.78
N GLY A 13 -8.34 -18.82 33.01
CA GLY A 13 -7.69 -18.12 34.12
C GLY A 13 -6.80 -16.96 33.71
N GLY A 14 -6.97 -15.84 34.41
CA GLY A 14 -5.97 -14.79 34.44
C GLY A 14 -6.46 -13.36 34.57
N ALA A 15 -7.52 -13.09 35.32
CA ALA A 15 -7.74 -11.74 35.84
C ALA A 15 -6.57 -11.38 36.79
N ARG A 16 -5.72 -10.45 36.39
CA ARG A 16 -4.81 -9.74 37.31
C ARG A 16 -4.92 -8.25 37.10
N ALA A 17 -5.80 -7.65 37.89
CA ALA A 17 -5.74 -6.25 38.26
C ALA A 17 -4.38 -5.96 38.90
N ARG A 18 -3.64 -5.00 38.36
CA ARG A 18 -2.55 -4.34 39.07
C ARG A 18 -2.92 -2.88 39.26
N ARG A 19 -3.26 -2.59 40.52
CA ARG A 19 -3.38 -1.26 41.12
C ARG A 19 -1.98 -0.70 41.37
N GLY A 20 -1.89 0.63 41.37
CA GLY A 20 -0.81 1.40 41.98
C GLY A 20 0.29 1.77 40.98
N VAL A 21 0.88 2.97 41.01
CA VAL A 21 0.94 3.98 42.06
C VAL A 21 1.07 5.34 41.35
N ALA A 22 0.25 6.32 41.75
CA ALA A 22 0.42 7.71 41.34
C ALA A 22 1.58 8.31 42.15
N THR A 23 2.74 8.49 41.51
CA THR A 23 3.86 9.23 42.10
C THR A 23 3.79 10.67 41.62
N LEU A 24 3.20 11.53 42.45
CA LEU A 24 3.31 12.98 42.36
C LEU A 24 4.75 13.38 42.71
N ALA A 25 5.61 13.50 41.69
CA ALA A 25 6.91 14.13 41.83
C ALA A 25 6.76 15.62 41.48
N GLY A 26 6.67 16.46 42.51
CA GLY A 26 6.75 17.90 42.39
C GLY A 26 8.13 18.30 41.86
N LEU A 27 8.18 18.81 40.64
CA LEU A 27 9.38 19.44 40.09
C LEU A 27 9.38 20.91 40.53
N ALA A 28 10.38 21.25 41.34
CA ALA A 28 10.68 22.61 41.74
C ALA A 28 10.90 23.49 40.51
N LEU A 29 10.12 24.57 40.39
CA LEU A 29 10.40 25.67 39.47
C LEU A 29 11.69 26.38 39.92
N ALA A 30 12.83 25.97 39.37
CA ALA A 30 14.03 26.79 39.39
C ALA A 30 13.78 27.98 38.45
N GLY A 31 13.60 29.16 39.05
CA GLY A 31 13.46 30.42 38.32
C GLY A 31 14.75 30.75 37.56
N LEU A 32 14.80 30.37 36.28
CA LEU A 32 15.77 30.90 35.34
C LEU A 32 15.40 32.35 35.04
N SER A 33 16.18 33.28 35.60
CA SER A 33 16.21 34.68 35.22
C SER A 33 16.70 34.77 33.77
N VAL A 34 15.78 34.73 32.81
CA VAL A 34 16.08 34.94 31.40
C VAL A 34 16.44 36.43 31.25
N ALA A 35 17.73 36.72 31.12
CA ALA A 35 18.19 38.05 30.74
C ALA A 35 17.49 38.44 29.42
N PRO A 36 16.98 39.67 29.29
CA PRO A 36 16.36 40.12 28.05
C PRO A 36 17.44 40.12 26.97
N VAL A 37 17.43 39.10 26.12
CA VAL A 37 18.23 39.09 24.89
C VAL A 37 17.71 40.26 24.06
N ALA A 38 18.53 41.31 23.98
CA ALA A 38 18.27 42.47 23.15
C ALA A 38 17.92 41.97 21.75
N ALA A 39 16.65 42.11 21.39
CA ALA A 39 16.13 41.68 20.10
C ALA A 39 16.82 42.53 19.03
N GLY A 40 17.87 41.97 18.44
CA GLY A 40 18.50 42.52 17.24
C GLY A 40 17.44 42.76 16.16
N PRO A 41 17.68 43.70 15.24
CA PRO A 41 16.71 44.09 14.22
C PRO A 41 16.14 42.85 13.53
N ARG A 42 14.84 42.61 13.72
CA ARG A 42 14.10 41.49 13.12
C ARG A 42 14.23 41.62 11.61
N ARG A 43 15.18 40.87 11.02
CA ARG A 43 15.25 40.70 9.57
C ARG A 43 13.90 40.11 9.18
N ARG A 44 13.11 40.85 8.38
CA ARG A 44 11.84 40.37 7.82
C ARG A 44 12.14 39.07 7.09
N GLY A 45 11.83 37.94 7.73
CA GLY A 45 12.00 36.62 7.13
C GLY A 45 11.13 36.54 5.90
N LYS A 46 11.73 36.22 4.75
CA LYS A 46 10.97 35.92 3.53
C LYS A 46 10.23 34.61 3.79
N VAL A 47 8.92 34.68 4.00
CA VAL A 47 8.07 33.49 4.04
C VAL A 47 8.05 32.92 2.63
N VAL A 48 8.80 31.86 2.40
CA VAL A 48 8.70 31.08 1.17
C VAL A 48 7.54 30.12 1.37
N ARG A 49 6.39 30.44 0.76
CA ARG A 49 5.29 29.48 0.64
C ARG A 49 5.78 28.37 -0.30
N VAL A 50 6.20 27.25 0.28
CA VAL A 50 6.43 26.03 -0.50
C VAL A 50 5.05 25.51 -0.88
N GLU A 51 4.60 25.84 -2.09
CA GLU A 51 3.49 25.13 -2.69
C GLU A 51 3.95 23.71 -2.93
N ARG A 52 3.57 22.79 -2.04
CA ARG A 52 3.61 21.36 -2.37
C ARG A 52 2.70 21.22 -3.57
N VAL A 53 3.30 20.96 -4.73
CA VAL A 53 2.60 20.64 -5.98
C VAL A 53 1.44 19.71 -5.60
N GLY A 54 0.23 20.22 -5.80
CA GLY A 54 -0.93 19.78 -5.04
C GLY A 54 -1.22 18.30 -5.16
N LYS A 55 -1.72 17.75 -4.06
CA LYS A 55 -2.48 16.50 -3.87
C LYS A 55 -3.77 16.41 -4.73
N GLY A 56 -3.69 16.85 -5.98
CA GLY A 56 -4.82 17.15 -6.85
C GLY A 56 -4.80 16.45 -8.20
N ARG A 57 -3.66 15.89 -8.64
CA ARG A 57 -3.71 14.84 -9.64
C ARG A 57 -4.20 13.59 -8.92
N ALA A 58 -5.31 13.02 -9.39
CA ALA A 58 -5.64 11.63 -9.09
C ALA A 58 -4.46 10.80 -9.58
N LEU A 59 -3.51 10.53 -8.67
CA LEU A 59 -2.39 9.68 -8.99
C LEU A 59 -2.98 8.30 -9.27
N LEU A 60 -2.60 7.69 -10.39
CA LEU A 60 -3.10 6.39 -10.81
C LEU A 60 -2.18 5.34 -10.19
N PRO A 61 -2.50 4.80 -9.00
CA PRO A 61 -1.58 3.95 -8.28
C PRO A 61 -1.20 2.75 -9.15
N ARG A 62 0.06 2.35 -9.08
CA ARG A 62 0.55 1.09 -9.62
C ARG A 62 0.91 0.20 -8.44
N PHE A 63 0.30 -0.97 -8.38
CA PHE A 63 0.58 -2.00 -7.39
C PHE A 63 1.49 -3.03 -8.01
N CYS A 64 2.62 -3.27 -7.36
CA CYS A 64 3.60 -4.26 -7.76
C CYS A 64 3.87 -5.21 -6.61
N GLN A 65 3.73 -6.51 -6.85
CA GLN A 65 4.08 -7.52 -5.85
C GLN A 65 5.58 -7.47 -5.63
N VAL A 66 6.01 -7.49 -4.37
CA VAL A 66 7.42 -7.59 -4.01
C VAL A 66 7.74 -9.06 -3.78
N THR A 67 8.75 -9.59 -4.46
CA THR A 67 9.22 -10.96 -4.22
C THR A 67 10.32 -10.98 -3.16
N SER A 68 10.64 -12.17 -2.64
CA SER A 68 11.56 -12.37 -1.51
C SER A 68 12.85 -11.55 -1.62
N GLY A 69 13.15 -10.77 -0.59
CA GLY A 69 14.38 -9.96 -0.50
C GLY A 69 14.22 -8.49 -0.88
N ALA A 70 13.03 -8.06 -1.34
CA ALA A 70 12.75 -6.67 -1.73
C ALA A 70 13.58 -6.12 -2.91
N GLU A 71 14.38 -6.98 -3.53
CA GLU A 71 15.24 -6.63 -4.65
C GLU A 71 14.58 -6.87 -6.00
N ALA A 72 13.42 -7.52 -6.02
CA ALA A 72 12.68 -7.79 -7.24
C ALA A 72 11.17 -7.84 -6.99
N GLY A 73 10.42 -7.81 -8.08
CA GLY A 73 8.98 -7.97 -8.02
C GLY A 73 8.31 -8.03 -9.38
N GLN A 74 6.99 -8.06 -9.36
CA GLN A 74 6.14 -8.09 -10.54
C GLN A 74 5.11 -6.97 -10.49
N CYS A 75 4.92 -6.26 -11.60
CA CYS A 75 3.92 -5.22 -11.75
C CYS A 75 2.92 -5.61 -12.84
N PHE A 76 1.65 -5.29 -12.61
CA PHE A 76 0.59 -5.50 -13.58
C PHE A 76 0.15 -4.16 -14.19
N GLY A 77 -0.19 -4.17 -15.47
CA GLY A 77 -0.60 -2.99 -16.23
C GLY A 77 0.61 -2.17 -16.68
N LEU A 78 0.76 -0.96 -16.14
CA LEU A 78 1.83 -0.04 -16.52
C LEU A 78 3.17 -0.39 -15.84
N PRO A 79 4.30 -0.39 -16.57
CA PRO A 79 5.61 -0.65 -15.98
C PRO A 79 6.03 0.43 -14.98
N PRO A 80 6.79 0.09 -13.92
CA PRO A 80 7.58 1.05 -13.15
C PRO A 80 8.62 1.72 -14.04
N ARG A 81 9.18 2.87 -13.62
CA ARG A 81 10.30 3.53 -14.32
C ARG A 81 11.60 3.32 -13.57
N VAL A 82 12.71 3.16 -14.29
CA VAL A 82 14.04 3.16 -13.65
C VAL A 82 14.28 4.47 -12.91
N GLY A 83 14.80 4.38 -11.69
CA GLY A 83 14.99 5.48 -10.75
C GLY A 83 13.74 5.89 -9.98
N GLU A 84 12.58 5.33 -10.30
CA GLU A 84 11.34 5.58 -9.59
C GLU A 84 11.36 4.99 -8.18
N VAL A 85 10.72 5.68 -7.23
CA VAL A 85 10.62 5.24 -5.83
C VAL A 85 9.20 4.79 -5.53
N GLY A 86 9.07 3.57 -5.00
CA GLY A 86 7.81 3.01 -4.51
C GLY A 86 7.85 2.83 -3.00
N VAL A 87 6.70 2.95 -2.35
CA VAL A 87 6.55 2.65 -0.91
C VAL A 87 6.12 1.20 -0.77
N VAL A 88 6.86 0.43 0.03
CA VAL A 88 6.55 -0.99 0.26
C VAL A 88 5.70 -1.14 1.50
N VAL A 89 4.55 -1.78 1.33
CA VAL A 89 3.52 -1.94 2.35
C VAL A 89 3.12 -3.41 2.44
N ASN A 90 2.92 -3.91 3.65
CA ASN A 90 2.32 -5.22 3.88
C ASN A 90 1.04 -5.05 4.73
N ARG A 91 0.47 -6.15 5.20
CA ARG A 91 -0.78 -6.15 5.98
C ARG A 91 -0.66 -5.47 7.34
N GLU A 92 0.55 -5.37 7.87
CA GLU A 92 0.80 -4.84 9.20
C GLU A 92 1.15 -3.34 9.15
N ARG A 93 1.98 -2.94 8.18
CA ARG A 93 2.57 -1.60 8.12
C ARG A 93 3.27 -1.29 6.80
N VAL A 94 3.71 -0.04 6.68
CA VAL A 94 4.78 0.36 5.76
C VAL A 94 6.12 -0.26 6.19
N LEU A 95 6.79 -0.96 5.27
CA LEU A 95 8.10 -1.57 5.50
C LEU A 95 9.26 -0.64 5.13
N GLY A 96 9.05 0.24 4.15
CA GLY A 96 10.07 1.19 3.69
C GLY A 96 9.84 1.67 2.27
N GLU A 97 10.92 2.05 1.61
CA GLU A 97 10.93 2.53 0.22
C GLU A 97 11.93 1.72 -0.60
N VAL A 98 11.59 1.48 -1.86
CA VAL A 98 12.48 0.85 -2.85
C VAL A 98 12.67 1.78 -4.04
N ARG A 99 13.84 1.74 -4.66
CA ARG A 99 14.15 2.42 -5.93
C ARG A 99 14.28 1.38 -7.03
N VAL A 100 13.59 1.58 -8.13
CA VAL A 100 13.62 0.69 -9.29
C VAL A 100 14.94 0.86 -10.03
N GLU A 101 15.64 -0.26 -10.27
CA GLU A 101 16.95 -0.29 -10.94
C GLU A 101 16.84 -0.81 -12.38
N ALA A 102 15.97 -1.81 -12.60
CA ALA A 102 15.74 -2.39 -13.92
C ALA A 102 14.27 -2.78 -14.08
N VAL A 103 13.78 -2.77 -15.33
CA VAL A 103 12.41 -3.16 -15.67
C VAL A 103 12.43 -3.92 -16.99
N GLU A 104 11.83 -5.10 -17.00
CA GLU A 104 11.75 -5.99 -18.15
C GLU A 104 10.32 -6.48 -18.34
N SER A 105 9.90 -6.68 -19.58
CA SER A 105 8.61 -7.31 -19.84
C SER A 105 8.69 -8.79 -19.54
N ALA A 106 7.73 -9.31 -18.79
CA ALA A 106 7.60 -10.73 -18.47
C ALA A 106 6.54 -11.42 -19.33
N ASN A 107 6.11 -10.81 -20.43
CA ASN A 107 4.98 -11.29 -21.21
C ASN A 107 5.27 -12.49 -22.12
N GLY A 108 6.51 -13.00 -22.17
CA GLY A 108 6.88 -14.22 -22.90
C GLY A 108 6.26 -14.29 -24.31
N ALA A 109 5.27 -15.18 -24.48
CA ALA A 109 4.55 -15.42 -25.73
C ALA A 109 3.54 -14.32 -26.15
N CYS A 110 3.35 -13.25 -25.37
CA CYS A 110 2.55 -12.07 -25.73
C CYS A 110 3.44 -10.83 -26.06
N PRO A 111 4.26 -10.82 -27.13
CA PRO A 111 5.21 -9.73 -27.39
C PRO A 111 4.55 -8.38 -27.70
N ASP A 112 3.35 -8.37 -28.28
CA ASP A 112 2.74 -7.15 -28.82
C ASP A 112 2.01 -6.29 -27.77
N ASN A 113 1.80 -6.80 -26.55
CA ASN A 113 1.09 -6.06 -25.51
C ASN A 113 1.58 -6.44 -24.11
N PRO A 114 2.77 -5.94 -23.69
CA PRO A 114 3.35 -6.23 -22.40
C PRO A 114 2.52 -5.62 -21.26
N THR A 115 1.95 -6.48 -20.42
CA THR A 115 1.05 -6.10 -19.31
C THR A 115 1.49 -6.67 -17.97
N LEU A 116 2.48 -7.57 -17.99
CA LEU A 116 3.23 -8.07 -16.86
C LEU A 116 4.68 -7.60 -17.00
N TRP A 117 5.19 -7.02 -15.93
CA TRP A 117 6.53 -6.47 -15.89
C TRP A 117 7.27 -7.03 -14.69
N GLN A 118 8.49 -7.50 -14.90
CA GLN A 118 9.41 -7.77 -13.82
C GLN A 118 10.25 -6.52 -13.58
N TYR A 119 10.54 -6.25 -12.32
CA TYR A 119 11.46 -5.17 -11.97
C TYR A 119 12.47 -5.65 -10.95
N GLN A 120 13.65 -5.04 -10.98
CA GLN A 120 14.65 -5.10 -9.93
C GLN A 120 14.65 -3.78 -9.18
N ALA A 121 14.95 -3.82 -7.89
CA ALA A 121 14.97 -2.66 -7.04
C ALA A 121 16.06 -2.74 -5.97
N SER A 122 16.41 -1.59 -5.42
CA SER A 122 17.26 -1.47 -4.24
C SER A 122 16.48 -0.85 -3.09
N ALA A 123 16.76 -1.27 -1.85
CA ALA A 123 16.17 -0.63 -0.68
C ALA A 123 16.71 0.81 -0.55
N ARG A 124 15.80 1.78 -0.48
CA ARG A 124 16.13 3.21 -0.31
C ARG A 124 16.02 3.64 1.15
N ALA A 125 15.00 3.14 1.85
CA ALA A 125 14.75 3.46 3.25
C ALA A 125 13.97 2.31 3.92
N GLY A 126 14.09 2.17 5.25
CA GLY A 126 13.37 1.15 6.02
C GLY A 126 13.99 -0.25 5.93
N GLY A 127 13.32 -1.23 6.52
CA GLY A 127 13.78 -2.62 6.64
C GLY A 127 13.06 -3.55 5.68
N VAL A 128 13.01 -3.21 4.39
CA VAL A 128 12.12 -3.87 3.42
C VAL A 128 12.39 -5.37 3.26
N ALA A 129 13.64 -5.81 3.37
CA ALA A 129 14.01 -7.23 3.29
C ALA A 129 13.37 -8.09 4.41
N GLN A 130 13.05 -7.50 5.56
CA GLN A 130 12.45 -8.18 6.70
C GLN A 130 10.93 -8.05 6.62
N GLY A 131 10.27 -9.04 6.00
CA GLY A 131 8.80 -9.12 5.96
C GLY A 131 8.16 -8.93 4.58
N SER A 132 8.92 -9.14 3.50
CA SER A 132 8.43 -8.94 2.12
C SER A 132 7.53 -10.05 1.57
N GLY A 133 7.28 -11.13 2.33
CA GLY A 133 6.58 -12.33 1.83
C GLY A 133 5.21 -12.07 1.18
N ASP A 134 4.47 -11.07 1.69
CA ASP A 134 3.17 -10.63 1.18
C ASP A 134 3.13 -9.09 1.01
N ALA A 135 4.25 -8.50 0.61
CA ALA A 135 4.37 -7.06 0.47
C ALA A 135 4.09 -6.57 -0.96
N TRP A 136 3.60 -5.34 -1.05
CA TRP A 136 3.31 -4.64 -2.28
C TRP A 136 4.05 -3.31 -2.32
N ALA A 137 4.73 -3.03 -3.42
CA ALA A 137 5.25 -1.70 -3.73
C ALA A 137 4.14 -0.90 -4.41
N VAL A 138 3.87 0.29 -3.86
CA VAL A 138 2.89 1.24 -4.37
C VAL A 138 3.62 2.42 -4.98
N PHE A 139 3.42 2.63 -6.27
CA PHE A 139 3.95 3.76 -7.04
C PHE A 139 2.82 4.71 -7.44
N ASP A 140 3.12 6.00 -7.61
CA ASP A 140 2.13 7.04 -7.88
C ASP A 140 0.91 6.95 -6.94
N GLY A 141 1.14 6.63 -5.68
CA GLY A 141 0.12 6.53 -4.66
C GLY A 141 0.55 7.34 -3.45
N GLU A 142 -0.40 8.02 -2.83
CA GLU A 142 -0.13 8.65 -1.53
C GLU A 142 -0.19 7.56 -0.44
N VAL A 143 0.97 7.09 0.02
CA VAL A 143 1.07 6.13 1.12
C VAL A 143 1.48 6.87 2.40
N GLY A 144 0.65 6.77 3.44
CA GLY A 144 0.93 7.34 4.76
C GLY A 144 1.73 6.37 5.64
N PRO A 145 2.34 6.85 6.74
CA PRO A 145 3.10 6.00 7.65
C PRO A 145 2.26 4.90 8.33
N SER A 146 0.95 5.13 8.45
CA SER A 146 0.00 4.18 9.03
C SER A 146 -0.64 3.26 7.98
N SER A 147 -0.23 3.36 6.71
CA SER A 147 -0.84 2.58 5.65
C SER A 147 -0.59 1.08 5.83
N ARG A 148 -1.56 0.27 5.40
CA ARG A 148 -1.48 -1.19 5.39
C ARG A 148 -2.30 -1.79 4.26
N MET A 149 -1.91 -2.98 3.84
CA MET A 149 -2.71 -3.79 2.92
C MET A 149 -3.87 -4.43 3.67
N LEU A 150 -5.04 -4.50 3.04
CA LEU A 150 -6.21 -5.17 3.56
C LEU A 150 -6.52 -6.42 2.73
N GLU A 151 -7.04 -7.46 3.37
CA GLU A 151 -7.57 -8.64 2.67
C GLU A 151 -8.96 -8.37 2.10
N GLY A 152 -9.29 -9.04 0.99
CA GLY A 152 -10.41 -8.70 0.12
C GLY A 152 -11.82 -8.96 0.68
N ASP A 153 -11.96 -9.40 1.93
CA ASP A 153 -13.25 -9.89 2.45
C ASP A 153 -14.00 -8.89 3.32
N ASP A 154 -13.29 -7.91 3.88
CA ASP A 154 -13.79 -7.30 5.11
C ASP A 154 -14.54 -5.96 4.92
N GLN A 155 -14.62 -5.36 3.72
CA GLN A 155 -14.82 -3.89 3.67
C GLN A 155 -15.76 -3.26 2.62
N GLY A 156 -16.71 -4.00 2.04
CA GLY A 156 -17.61 -3.38 1.04
C GLY A 156 -16.82 -2.79 -0.13
N LEU A 157 -15.79 -3.53 -0.53
CA LEU A 157 -14.84 -3.19 -1.57
C LEU A 157 -15.55 -3.16 -2.94
N PRO A 158 -15.04 -2.41 -3.93
CA PRO A 158 -15.70 -2.30 -5.21
C PRO A 158 -15.63 -3.66 -5.92
N GLY A 159 -16.77 -4.10 -6.43
CA GLY A 159 -16.91 -5.36 -7.15
C GLY A 159 -18.40 -5.62 -7.38
N GLN A 160 -18.78 -6.00 -8.60
CA GLN A 160 -20.13 -6.48 -8.84
C GLN A 160 -20.17 -7.99 -8.63
N ASN A 161 -21.32 -8.54 -8.23
CA ASN A 161 -21.58 -9.98 -8.26
C ASN A 161 -20.62 -10.87 -7.43
N GLY A 162 -20.15 -10.39 -6.28
CA GLY A 162 -19.28 -11.18 -5.39
C GLY A 162 -17.82 -11.27 -5.84
N GLN A 163 -17.40 -10.42 -6.77
CA GLN A 163 -15.98 -10.24 -7.09
C GLN A 163 -15.23 -9.71 -5.86
N ARG A 164 -14.13 -10.38 -5.52
CA ARG A 164 -13.25 -9.99 -4.41
C ARG A 164 -12.12 -9.16 -4.98
N PRO A 165 -11.79 -8.00 -4.39
CA PRO A 165 -10.60 -7.27 -4.80
C PRO A 165 -9.38 -8.14 -4.56
N PHE A 166 -8.48 -8.09 -5.52
CA PHE A 166 -7.20 -8.76 -5.43
C PHE A 166 -6.32 -8.11 -4.35
N ILE A 167 -6.43 -6.78 -4.23
CA ILE A 167 -5.64 -5.97 -3.30
C ILE A 167 -6.46 -4.75 -2.85
N ALA A 168 -6.37 -4.39 -1.57
CA ALA A 168 -6.86 -3.13 -1.04
C ALA A 168 -5.79 -2.45 -0.17
N LEU A 169 -5.73 -1.11 -0.20
CA LEU A 169 -4.83 -0.30 0.60
C LEU A 169 -5.64 0.63 1.51
N ASP A 170 -5.44 0.47 2.81
CA ASP A 170 -5.77 1.44 3.85
C ASP A 170 -4.64 2.46 3.91
N ARG A 171 -4.91 3.71 3.55
CA ARG A 171 -3.92 4.76 3.37
C ARG A 171 -3.61 5.51 4.65
N ASP A 172 -4.54 5.58 5.59
CA ASP A 172 -4.38 6.37 6.82
C ASP A 172 -4.44 5.54 8.12
N GLY A 173 -4.68 4.24 8.00
CA GLY A 173 -4.65 3.24 9.06
C GLY A 173 -5.97 3.09 9.81
N ASP A 174 -7.05 3.75 9.36
CA ASP A 174 -8.36 3.74 10.03
C ASP A 174 -9.12 2.41 9.88
N GLY A 175 -8.55 1.46 9.13
CA GLY A 175 -9.16 0.17 8.84
C GLY A 175 -10.20 0.26 7.75
N ARG A 176 -10.10 1.23 6.84
CA ARG A 176 -10.92 1.32 5.64
C ARG A 176 -10.01 1.35 4.42
N ALA A 177 -10.45 0.73 3.34
CA ALA A 177 -9.72 0.83 2.08
C ALA A 177 -10.04 2.15 1.37
N GLU A 178 -9.01 2.86 0.92
CA GLU A 178 -9.13 4.05 0.06
C GLU A 178 -8.77 3.75 -1.40
N LEU A 179 -7.96 2.72 -1.63
CA LEU A 179 -7.60 2.25 -2.96
C LEU A 179 -7.82 0.75 -3.05
N ALA A 180 -8.27 0.29 -4.22
CA ALA A 180 -8.45 -1.13 -4.47
C ALA A 180 -8.04 -1.48 -5.91
N LEU A 181 -7.53 -2.69 -6.08
CA LEU A 181 -7.31 -3.35 -7.36
C LEU A 181 -8.22 -4.57 -7.43
N VAL A 182 -9.10 -4.58 -8.42
CA VAL A 182 -9.97 -5.73 -8.73
C VAL A 182 -9.44 -6.40 -9.98
N VAL A 183 -9.38 -7.72 -9.95
CA VAL A 183 -9.02 -8.55 -11.10
C VAL A 183 -10.24 -9.39 -11.45
N GLU A 184 -10.71 -9.27 -12.68
CA GLU A 184 -11.84 -10.03 -13.20
C GLU A 184 -11.50 -10.63 -14.57
N GLU A 185 -12.21 -11.68 -15.00
CA GLU A 185 -12.12 -12.13 -16.39
C GLU A 185 -12.72 -11.06 -17.32
N CYS A 186 -12.03 -10.75 -18.42
CA CYS A 186 -12.57 -9.80 -19.38
C CYS A 186 -13.68 -10.46 -20.21
N ALA A 187 -14.95 -10.20 -19.86
CA ALA A 187 -16.12 -10.79 -20.53
C ALA A 187 -16.21 -10.52 -22.05
N ASP A 188 -15.57 -9.46 -22.53
CA ASP A 188 -15.60 -8.97 -23.91
C ASP A 188 -14.29 -9.18 -24.69
N GLN A 189 -13.26 -9.76 -24.06
CA GLN A 189 -11.93 -9.89 -24.66
C GLN A 189 -11.58 -11.37 -24.86
N ALA A 190 -11.75 -11.86 -26.08
CA ALA A 190 -11.10 -13.10 -26.49
C ALA A 190 -9.57 -12.92 -26.45
N GLY A 191 -8.85 -13.95 -26.00
CA GLY A 191 -7.40 -14.01 -26.13
C GLY A 191 -6.99 -13.89 -27.61
N PRO A 192 -5.82 -13.28 -27.92
CA PRO A 192 -5.42 -12.99 -29.31
C PRO A 192 -5.23 -14.24 -30.18
N SER A 193 -5.17 -15.43 -29.58
CA SER A 193 -4.92 -16.72 -30.24
C SER A 193 -5.91 -17.84 -29.85
N GLY A 194 -6.95 -17.55 -29.07
CA GLY A 194 -7.84 -18.58 -28.51
C GLY A 194 -7.21 -19.51 -27.47
N THR A 195 -5.90 -19.40 -27.20
CA THR A 195 -5.16 -20.19 -26.19
C THR A 195 -4.78 -19.40 -24.93
N GLY A 196 -5.01 -18.08 -24.91
CA GLY A 196 -4.67 -17.22 -23.77
C GLY A 196 -5.87 -16.82 -22.92
N GLN A 197 -5.60 -16.48 -21.66
CA GLN A 197 -6.58 -15.86 -20.75
C GLN A 197 -6.38 -14.34 -20.71
N ALA A 198 -7.48 -13.61 -20.57
CA ALA A 198 -7.46 -12.16 -20.41
C ALA A 198 -8.15 -11.76 -19.10
N PHE A 199 -7.42 -11.01 -18.28
CA PHE A 199 -7.91 -10.46 -17.02
C PHE A 199 -7.98 -8.95 -17.12
N CYS A 200 -9.05 -8.38 -16.59
CA CYS A 200 -9.28 -6.95 -16.53
C CYS A 200 -8.93 -6.49 -15.12
N LEU A 201 -7.94 -5.61 -15.03
CA LEU A 201 -7.46 -5.01 -13.79
C LEU A 201 -8.09 -3.65 -13.65
N THR A 202 -9.04 -3.49 -12.74
CA THR A 202 -9.69 -2.21 -12.49
C THR A 202 -9.22 -1.62 -11.17
N TYR A 203 -8.67 -0.41 -11.24
CA TYR A 203 -8.20 0.36 -10.11
C TYR A 203 -9.33 1.27 -9.65
N PHE A 204 -9.58 1.30 -8.35
CA PHE A 204 -10.61 2.14 -7.75
C PHE A 204 -10.03 3.02 -6.66
N ALA A 205 -10.63 4.19 -6.48
CA ALA A 205 -10.48 5.01 -5.28
C ALA A 205 -11.82 5.19 -4.59
N ARG A 206 -11.80 5.22 -3.26
CA ARG A 206 -12.96 5.63 -2.47
C ARG A 206 -13.23 7.12 -2.68
N ALA A 207 -14.50 7.46 -2.86
CA ALA A 207 -14.93 8.85 -2.95
C ALA A 207 -14.68 9.57 -1.62
N ARG A 208 -14.19 10.82 -1.69
CA ARG A 208 -13.97 11.64 -0.49
C ARG A 208 -15.32 11.89 0.21
N GLY A 209 -15.41 11.49 1.49
CA GLY A 209 -16.57 11.74 2.33
C GLY A 209 -17.75 10.79 2.13
N GLY A 210 -17.56 9.62 1.49
CA GLY A 210 -18.62 8.63 1.32
C GLY A 210 -18.13 7.19 1.22
N ASP A 211 -19.08 6.28 1.00
CA ASP A 211 -18.84 4.84 0.82
C ASP A 211 -18.78 4.41 -0.66
N GLY A 212 -18.94 5.38 -1.58
CA GLY A 212 -18.86 5.12 -3.01
C GLY A 212 -17.43 4.90 -3.49
N TRP A 213 -17.29 4.13 -4.56
CA TRP A 213 -16.03 3.89 -5.26
C TRP A 213 -16.07 4.51 -6.65
N THR A 214 -14.94 5.05 -7.10
CA THR A 214 -14.76 5.59 -8.46
C THR A 214 -13.66 4.81 -9.15
N SER A 215 -13.94 4.31 -10.35
CA SER A 215 -12.91 3.68 -11.18
C SER A 215 -11.92 4.74 -11.67
N LEU A 216 -10.63 4.45 -11.54
CA LEU A 216 -9.52 5.32 -11.93
C LEU A 216 -8.91 4.92 -13.27
N ARG A 217 -8.68 3.62 -13.46
CA ARG A 217 -8.01 3.02 -14.62
C ARG A 217 -8.49 1.58 -14.77
N ARG A 218 -8.57 1.11 -16.00
CA ARG A 218 -8.75 -0.31 -16.33
C ARG A 218 -7.64 -0.72 -17.28
N ASP A 219 -6.90 -1.75 -16.90
CA ASP A 219 -5.87 -2.38 -17.73
C ASP A 219 -6.34 -3.79 -18.13
N VAL A 220 -5.82 -4.33 -19.22
CA VAL A 220 -6.10 -5.70 -19.67
C VAL A 220 -4.81 -6.49 -19.60
N LEU A 221 -4.70 -7.42 -18.66
CA LEU A 221 -3.62 -8.39 -18.56
C LEU A 221 -3.91 -9.58 -19.46
N ARG A 222 -3.02 -9.84 -20.41
CA ARG A 222 -3.09 -11.04 -21.25
C ARG A 222 -2.03 -12.03 -20.79
N ILE A 223 -2.45 -13.27 -20.56
CA ILE A 223 -1.57 -14.40 -20.26
C ILE A 223 -1.61 -15.32 -21.48
N CYS A 224 -0.48 -15.41 -22.19
CA CYS A 224 -0.28 -16.33 -23.30
C CYS A 224 0.49 -17.55 -22.78
N PHE A 225 0.05 -18.74 -23.20
CA PHE A 225 0.74 -20.01 -22.96
C PHE A 225 1.35 -20.53 -24.28
#